data_AF-X1CFP1-F1
#
_entry.id   AF-X1CFP1-F1
#
_cell.length_a   1.000
_cell.length_b   1.000
_cell.length_c   1.000
_cell.angle_alpha   90.00
_cell.angle_beta   90.00
_cell.angle_gamma   90.00
#
_symmetry.space_group_name_H-M   'P 1'
#
loop_
_entity.id
_entity.type
_entity.pdbx_description
1 polymer ?
#
loop_
_entity_poly.entity_id
_entity_poly.type
_entity_poly.pdbx_seq_one_letter_code
_entity_poly.pdbx_strand_id
1 'polypeptide(L)'
;MEKLTITQDMIEAGMSKNGALSFKQINLLGVGRYSGWRNRAIGKEIRTEKYTEFLALKDVHLKNKKKHKNSVLLKQALDFIYEHFSNEDGFNCPFKENCDYENGCDECKIKLEYDILMQD
;
A
#
# COMPACT_ATOMS: atom_id res chain seq x y z
N MET A 1 27.42 -9.77 -14.26
CA MET A 1 26.56 -8.78 -13.58
C MET A 1 27.17 -7.42 -13.85
N GLU A 2 26.40 -6.53 -14.46
CA GLU A 2 26.86 -5.20 -14.83
C GLU A 2 26.97 -4.31 -13.57
N LYS A 3 27.98 -3.44 -13.55
CA LYS A 3 28.25 -2.52 -12.45
C LYS A 3 28.20 -1.10 -12.97
N LEU A 4 27.76 -0.19 -12.11
CA LEU A 4 27.67 1.23 -12.37
C LEU A 4 28.33 2.00 -11.24
N THR A 5 29.00 3.10 -11.60
CA THR A 5 29.55 4.05 -10.63
C THR A 5 28.48 5.05 -10.25
N ILE A 6 28.17 5.15 -8.95
CA ILE A 6 27.15 6.08 -8.46
C ILE A 6 27.62 7.52 -8.71
N THR A 7 26.77 8.31 -9.37
CA THR A 7 26.94 9.76 -9.51
C THR A 7 25.94 10.53 -8.63
N GLN A 8 26.16 11.84 -8.51
CA GLN A 8 25.22 12.73 -7.84
C GLN A 8 23.83 12.68 -8.50
N ASP A 9 23.77 12.75 -9.83
CA ASP A 9 22.51 12.72 -10.59
C ASP A 9 21.74 11.42 -10.36
N MET A 10 22.44 10.30 -10.24
CA MET A 10 21.83 9.00 -9.96
C MET A 10 21.16 8.97 -8.58
N ILE A 11 21.76 9.63 -7.58
CA ILE A 11 21.18 9.76 -6.23
C ILE A 11 19.93 10.64 -6.30
N GLU A 12 20.03 11.79 -6.98
CA GLU A 12 18.93 12.75 -7.13
C GLU A 12 17.73 12.14 -7.86
N ALA A 13 17.96 11.31 -8.88
CA ALA A 13 16.91 10.60 -9.59
C ALA A 13 16.04 9.73 -8.66
N GLY A 14 16.64 9.11 -7.63
CA GLY A 14 15.94 8.27 -6.65
C GLY A 14 15.40 8.99 -5.43
N MET A 15 15.71 10.28 -5.24
CA MET A 15 15.16 11.08 -4.14
C MET A 15 13.64 11.23 -4.28
N SER A 16 12.95 11.18 -3.14
CA SER A 16 11.52 11.49 -3.10
C SER A 16 11.26 12.94 -3.51
N LYS A 17 9.99 13.28 -3.79
CA LYS A 17 9.58 14.67 -4.06
C LYS A 17 9.98 15.68 -2.97
N ASN A 18 10.16 15.20 -1.74
CA ASN A 18 10.57 16.03 -0.61
C ASN A 18 12.10 16.08 -0.42
N GLY A 19 12.87 15.56 -1.36
CA GLY A 19 14.33 15.55 -1.29
C GLY A 19 14.92 14.60 -0.22
N ALA A 20 14.13 13.64 0.28
CA ALA A 20 14.59 12.66 1.25
C ALA A 20 14.75 11.26 0.63
N LEU A 21 15.64 10.45 1.23
CA LEU A 21 15.80 9.02 0.94
C LEU A 21 15.52 8.19 2.20
N SER A 22 14.90 7.04 2.00
CA SER A 22 14.67 6.05 3.07
C SER A 22 15.95 5.27 3.42
N PHE A 23 15.98 4.66 4.60
CA PHE A 23 17.14 3.82 5.01
C PHE A 23 17.34 2.63 4.09
N LYS A 24 16.25 2.04 3.59
CA LYS A 24 16.31 0.95 2.63
C LYS A 24 17.01 1.41 1.34
N GLN A 25 16.70 2.60 0.85
CA GLN A 25 17.37 3.18 -0.32
C GLN A 25 18.85 3.45 -0.07
N ILE A 26 19.21 4.06 1.07
CA ILE A 26 20.62 4.33 1.42
C ILE A 26 21.43 3.02 1.50
N ASN A 27 20.85 1.97 2.09
CA ASN A 27 21.49 0.66 2.17
C ASN A 27 21.66 -0.02 0.79
N LEU A 28 20.76 0.21 -0.17
CA LEU A 28 20.88 -0.31 -1.54
C LEU A 28 22.05 0.31 -2.31
N LEU A 29 22.43 1.54 -1.97
CA LEU A 29 23.67 2.17 -2.44
C LEU A 29 24.92 1.60 -1.76
N GLY A 30 24.75 0.63 -0.85
CA GLY A 30 25.83 -0.03 -0.13
C GLY A 30 26.49 0.87 0.91
N VAL A 31 25.84 1.94 1.34
CA VAL A 31 26.33 2.81 2.41
C VAL A 31 25.40 2.74 3.61
N GLY A 32 25.95 2.70 4.81
CA GLY A 32 25.17 2.75 6.05
C GLY A 32 24.68 4.17 6.37
N ARG A 33 23.81 4.27 7.39
CA ARG A 33 23.08 5.50 7.79
C ARG A 33 23.91 6.60 8.48
N TYR A 34 25.23 6.55 8.42
CA TYR A 34 26.06 7.54 9.12
C TYR A 34 26.00 8.92 8.44
N SER A 35 26.30 9.99 9.16
CA SER A 35 26.44 11.34 8.59
C SER A 35 27.40 11.33 7.39
N GLY A 36 27.15 12.16 6.37
CA GLY A 36 27.97 12.18 5.16
C GLY A 36 27.84 10.97 4.24
N TRP A 37 26.76 10.17 4.37
CA TRP A 37 26.54 8.99 3.52
C TRP A 37 26.54 9.32 2.03
N ARG A 38 26.07 10.51 1.63
CA ARG A 38 26.01 10.95 0.23
C ARG A 38 27.40 10.97 -0.40
N ASN A 39 28.36 11.58 0.28
CA ASN A 39 29.75 11.66 -0.18
C ASN A 39 30.42 10.27 -0.24
N ARG A 40 30.02 9.35 0.63
CA ARG A 40 30.51 7.95 0.62
C ARG A 40 29.85 7.10 -0.47
N ALA A 41 28.68 7.48 -0.96
CA ALA A 41 27.97 6.76 -2.01
C ALA A 41 28.52 7.13 -3.38
N ILE A 42 28.78 8.41 -3.63
CA ILE A 42 29.31 8.90 -4.90
C ILE A 42 30.67 8.26 -5.19
N GLY A 43 30.86 7.78 -6.43
CA GLY A 43 32.07 7.10 -6.86
C GLY A 43 32.13 5.62 -6.50
N LYS A 44 31.17 5.10 -5.71
CA LYS A 44 31.11 3.67 -5.39
C LYS A 44 30.49 2.89 -6.54
N GLU A 45 31.06 1.72 -6.83
CA GLU A 45 30.47 0.76 -7.76
C GLU A 45 29.34 -0.03 -7.08
N ILE A 46 28.19 -0.08 -7.73
CA ILE A 46 27.08 -0.94 -7.35
C ILE A 46 26.62 -1.77 -8.54
N ARG A 47 25.94 -2.88 -8.27
CA ARG A 47 25.33 -3.67 -9.33
C ARG A 47 24.10 -2.96 -9.90
N THR A 48 23.88 -3.09 -11.20
CA THR A 48 22.73 -2.46 -11.88
C THR A 48 21.40 -2.83 -11.24
N GLU A 49 21.22 -4.08 -10.79
CA GLU A 49 19.97 -4.53 -10.18
C GLU A 49 19.67 -3.79 -8.86
N LYS A 50 20.72 -3.49 -8.08
CA LYS A 50 20.58 -2.70 -6.84
C LYS A 50 20.18 -1.26 -7.13
N TYR A 51 20.67 -0.70 -8.22
CA TYR A 51 20.27 0.64 -8.65
C TYR A 51 18.81 0.67 -9.13
N THR A 52 18.36 -0.36 -9.86
CA THR A 52 16.96 -0.51 -10.26
C THR A 52 16.05 -0.64 -9.05
N GLU A 53 16.42 -1.46 -8.06
CA GLU A 53 15.71 -1.57 -6.78
C GLU A 53 15.64 -0.20 -6.06
N PHE A 54 16.74 0.56 -6.07
CA PHE A 54 16.81 1.88 -5.45
C PHE A 54 15.82 2.87 -6.07
N LEU A 55 15.75 2.93 -7.40
CA LEU A 55 14.80 3.79 -8.13
C LEU A 55 13.35 3.35 -7.91
N ALA A 56 13.08 2.05 -7.86
CA ALA A 56 11.75 1.51 -7.63
C ALA A 56 11.14 1.92 -6.27
N LEU A 57 11.99 2.23 -5.28
CA LEU A 57 11.56 2.69 -3.96
C LEU A 57 11.17 4.17 -3.89
N LYS A 58 11.39 4.94 -4.97
CA LYS A 58 10.98 6.34 -5.05
C LYS A 58 9.47 6.47 -4.84
N ASP A 59 9.08 7.31 -3.87
CA ASP A 59 7.69 7.66 -3.56
C ASP A 59 6.75 6.47 -3.25
N VAL A 60 7.27 5.27 -2.96
CA VAL A 60 6.44 4.07 -2.67
C VAL A 60 5.47 4.33 -1.51
N HIS A 61 5.90 5.08 -0.50
CA HIS A 61 5.07 5.44 0.65
C HIS A 61 3.82 6.27 0.26
N LEU A 62 3.83 7.00 -0.86
CA LEU A 62 2.67 7.74 -1.35
C LEU A 62 1.61 6.81 -1.94
N LYS A 63 2.02 5.69 -2.54
CA LYS A 63 1.09 4.67 -3.06
C LYS A 63 0.36 3.96 -1.93
N ASN A 64 1.06 3.66 -0.83
CA ASN A 64 0.48 2.95 0.31
C ASN A 64 -0.50 3.81 1.12
N LYS A 65 -0.26 5.13 1.22
CA LYS A 65 -1.20 6.06 1.88
C LYS A 65 -2.58 6.09 1.21
N LYS A 66 -2.65 5.94 -0.11
CA LYS A 66 -3.94 5.88 -0.84
C LYS A 66 -4.74 4.63 -0.47
N LYS A 67 -4.07 3.47 -0.39
CA LYS A 67 -4.72 2.21 0.00
C LYS A 67 -5.30 2.28 1.41
N HIS A 68 -4.51 2.79 2.36
CA HIS A 68 -4.96 2.91 3.75
C HIS A 68 -6.10 3.93 3.93
N LYS A 69 -6.10 5.05 3.20
CA LYS A 69 -7.23 5.98 3.26
C LYS A 69 -8.51 5.35 2.72
N ASN A 70 -8.40 4.58 1.64
CA ASN A 70 -9.55 3.89 1.07
C ASN A 70 -10.07 2.79 1.99
N SER A 71 -9.22 2.02 2.68
CA SER A 71 -9.67 0.98 3.60
C SER A 71 -10.41 1.54 4.82
N VAL A 72 -9.94 2.68 5.36
CA VAL A 72 -10.62 3.36 6.48
C VAL A 72 -11.99 3.89 6.05
N LEU A 73 -12.07 4.53 4.88
CA LEU A 73 -13.35 5.02 4.34
C LEU A 73 -14.33 3.87 4.04
N LEU A 74 -13.84 2.76 3.48
CA LEU A 74 -14.65 1.57 3.20
C LEU A 74 -15.21 0.97 4.50
N LYS A 75 -14.37 0.87 5.54
CA LYS A 75 -14.80 0.40 6.85
C LYS A 75 -15.87 1.30 7.46
N GLN A 76 -15.67 2.62 7.45
CA GLN A 76 -16.67 3.58 7.94
C GLN A 76 -18.00 3.48 7.19
N ALA A 77 -17.96 3.29 5.87
CA ALA A 77 -19.17 3.12 5.06
C ALA A 77 -19.89 1.81 5.37
N LEU A 78 -19.15 0.72 5.54
CA LEU A 78 -19.70 -0.59 5.91
C LEU A 78 -20.29 -0.59 7.32
N ASP A 79 -19.61 0.02 8.30
CA ASP A 79 -20.11 0.16 9.67
C ASP A 79 -21.43 0.96 9.69
N PHE A 80 -21.52 2.05 8.92
CA PHE A 80 -22.76 2.82 8.77
C PHE A 80 -23.91 1.99 8.21
N ILE A 81 -23.67 1.22 7.13
CA ILE A 81 -24.67 0.33 6.55
C ILE A 81 -25.10 -0.73 7.57
N TYR A 82 -24.14 -1.33 8.26
CA TYR A 82 -24.46 -2.38 9.24
C TYR A 82 -25.32 -1.84 10.39
N GLU A 83 -24.97 -0.68 10.97
CA GLU A 83 -25.74 -0.07 12.06
C GLU A 83 -27.16 0.34 11.64
N HIS A 84 -27.32 0.89 10.42
CA HIS A 84 -28.62 1.41 9.96
C HIS A 84 -29.56 0.33 9.43
N PHE A 85 -29.03 -0.82 9.00
CA PHE A 85 -29.83 -1.90 8.45
C PHE A 85 -29.91 -3.15 9.37
N SER A 86 -29.30 -3.15 10.57
CA SER A 86 -29.31 -4.31 11.49
C SER A 86 -30.24 -4.21 12.71
N ASN A 87 -31.03 -3.14 12.87
CA ASN A 87 -31.99 -2.98 13.97
C ASN A 87 -33.38 -2.75 13.34
N GLU A 88 -34.49 -3.42 13.64
CA GLU A 88 -34.89 -4.45 14.59
C GLU A 88 -35.78 -5.43 13.79
N ASP A 89 -36.01 -6.65 14.29
CA ASP A 89 -36.80 -7.72 13.65
C ASP A 89 -36.07 -8.53 12.56
N GLY A 90 -35.07 -9.30 13.01
CA GLY A 90 -34.65 -10.55 12.38
C GLY A 90 -34.55 -10.55 10.85
N PHE A 91 -33.54 -9.87 10.30
CA PHE A 91 -33.17 -9.87 8.88
C PHE A 91 -34.36 -10.14 7.95
N ASN A 92 -35.38 -9.29 8.04
CA ASN A 92 -36.47 -9.31 7.09
C ASN A 92 -35.96 -8.64 5.82
N CYS A 93 -35.20 -9.39 5.01
CA CYS A 93 -34.88 -8.98 3.65
C CYS A 93 -36.21 -8.52 3.02
N PRO A 94 -36.37 -7.24 2.63
CA PRO A 94 -37.65 -6.71 2.14
C PRO A 94 -38.10 -7.40 0.84
N PHE A 95 -37.24 -8.23 0.25
CA PHE A 95 -37.48 -9.06 -0.94
C PHE A 95 -37.71 -10.55 -0.63
N LYS A 96 -38.03 -10.91 0.62
CA LYS A 96 -38.18 -12.31 1.08
C LYS A 96 -39.11 -13.17 0.23
N GLU A 97 -40.10 -12.61 -0.46
CA GLU A 97 -41.01 -13.40 -1.29
C GLU A 97 -40.35 -13.99 -2.54
N ASN A 98 -39.14 -13.54 -2.93
CA ASN A 98 -38.40 -14.05 -4.10
C ASN A 98 -36.90 -14.31 -3.82
N CYS A 99 -36.48 -14.42 -2.55
CA CYS A 99 -35.07 -14.62 -2.21
C CYS A 99 -34.70 -16.10 -2.25
N ASP A 100 -34.25 -16.54 -3.43
CA ASP A 100 -33.75 -17.89 -3.65
C ASP A 100 -32.32 -18.00 -3.09
N TYR A 101 -32.19 -18.60 -1.89
CA TYR A 101 -30.94 -18.63 -1.13
C TYR A 101 -29.79 -19.29 -1.91
N GLU A 102 -30.11 -20.19 -2.84
CA GLU A 102 -29.13 -20.87 -3.70
C GLU A 102 -28.55 -19.95 -4.80
N ASN A 103 -29.21 -18.83 -5.11
CA ASN A 103 -28.78 -17.88 -6.14
C ASN A 103 -28.22 -16.55 -5.60
N GLY A 104 -28.16 -16.39 -4.27
CA GLY A 104 -27.42 -15.32 -3.59
C GLY A 104 -27.88 -13.90 -3.96
N CYS A 105 -28.84 -13.36 -3.21
CA CYS A 105 -29.21 -11.95 -3.31
C CYS A 105 -27.97 -11.05 -3.14
N ASP A 106 -27.86 -9.98 -3.93
CA ASP A 106 -26.72 -9.06 -3.89
C ASP A 106 -26.53 -8.42 -2.49
N GLU A 107 -27.60 -8.34 -1.68
CA GLU A 107 -27.56 -7.89 -0.28
C GLU A 107 -26.91 -8.92 0.66
N CYS A 108 -27.01 -10.23 0.37
CA CYS A 108 -26.31 -11.29 1.12
C CYS A 108 -24.80 -11.31 0.83
N LYS A 109 -24.36 -10.82 -0.33
CA LYS A 109 -22.93 -10.70 -0.68
C LYS A 109 -22.21 -9.69 0.21
N ILE A 110 -22.89 -8.62 0.63
CA ILE A 110 -22.33 -7.56 1.48
C ILE A 110 -21.88 -8.11 2.84
N LYS A 111 -22.68 -9.01 3.44
CA LYS A 111 -22.34 -9.64 4.72
C LYS A 111 -21.11 -10.55 4.60
N LEU A 112 -21.03 -11.31 3.50
CA LEU A 112 -19.88 -12.20 3.24
C LEU A 112 -18.58 -11.40 3.01
N GLU A 113 -18.65 -10.28 2.29
CA GLU A 113 -17.49 -9.41 2.06
C GLU A 113 -17.02 -8.71 3.35
N TYR A 114 -17.95 -8.31 4.24
CA TYR A 114 -17.62 -7.74 5.54
C TYR A 114 -16.86 -8.75 6.43
N ASP A 115 -17.37 -9.98 6.54
CA ASP A 115 -16.76 -11.04 7.35
C ASP A 115 -15.37 -11.45 6.81
N ILE A 116 -15.17 -11.47 5.49
CA ILE A 116 -13.86 -11.74 4.86
C ILE A 116 -12.86 -10.60 5.13
N LEU A 117 -13.31 -9.34 5.14
CA LEU A 117 -12.45 -8.18 5.40
C LEU A 117 -12.05 -8.01 6.87
N MET A 118 -12.77 -8.65 7.79
CA MET A 118 -12.56 -8.56 9.24
C MET A 118 -11.81 -9.76 9.84
N GLN A 119 -11.40 -10.73 9.02
CA GLN A 119 -10.49 -11.80 9.41
C GLN A 119 -9.04 -11.39 9.10
N ASP A 120 -8.36 -10.83 10.12
CA ASP A 120 -6.89 -10.72 10.17
C ASP A 120 -6.24 -12.08 10.44
#